data_AF-A0AAQ2Q672-F1
#
_entry.id   AF-A0AAQ2Q672-F1
#
_cell.length_a   1.000
_cell.length_b   1.000
_cell.length_c   1.000
_cell.angle_alpha   90.00
_cell.angle_beta   90.00
_cell.angle_gamma   90.00
#
_symmetry.space_group_name_H-M   'P 1'
#
loop_
_entity.id
_entity.type
_entity.pdbx_description
1 polymer ?
#
loop_
_entity_poly.entity_id
_entity_poly.type
_entity_poly.pdbx_seq_one_letter_code
_entity_poly.pdbx_strand_id
1 'polypeptide(L)' 'MAYSLEIRQKALAYDDKCKNIDLVIEAFGVSRHTVFRWRRQLKETGNLSCKKPKT' A
#
# COMPACT_ATOMS: atom_id res chain seq x y z
N MET A 1 -13.23 -0.04 3.82
CA MET A 1 -13.17 -0.36 2.37
C MET A 1 -12.02 -1.30 2.09
N ALA A 2 -12.25 -2.38 1.36
CA ALA A 2 -11.22 -3.33 0.98
C ALA A 2 -10.63 -2.94 -0.38
N TYR A 3 -9.46 -2.32 -0.40
CA TYR A 3 -8.72 -2.08 -1.64
C TYR A 3 -8.19 -3.41 -2.19
N SER A 4 -8.33 -3.63 -3.50
CA SER A 4 -7.76 -4.78 -4.20
C SER A 4 -6.24 -4.80 -4.08
N LEU A 5 -5.64 -5.98 -4.15
CA LEU A 5 -4.18 -6.17 -4.06
C LEU A 5 -3.43 -5.31 -5.09
N GLU A 6 -3.96 -5.25 -6.30
CA GLU A 6 -3.38 -4.50 -7.42
C GLU A 6 -3.25 -3.01 -7.09
N ILE A 7 -4.27 -2.41 -6.46
CA ILE A 7 -4.23 -1.00 -6.06
C ILE A 7 -3.13 -0.78 -5.02
N ARG A 8 -2.96 -1.70 -4.06
CA ARG A 8 -1.91 -1.58 -3.02
C ARG A 8 -0.52 -1.62 -3.63
N GLN A 9 -0.30 -2.57 -4.55
CA GLN A 9 1.00 -2.73 -5.22
C GLN A 9 1.30 -1.54 -6.12
N LYS A 10 0.34 -1.09 -6.93
CA LYS A 10 0.51 0.08 -7.80
C LYS A 10 0.75 1.36 -7.00
N ALA A 11 0.01 1.58 -5.92
CA ALA A 11 0.18 2.75 -5.06
C ALA A 11 1.56 2.79 -4.39
N LEU A 12 2.07 1.65 -3.90
CA LEU A 12 3.40 1.58 -3.30
C LEU A 12 4.52 1.71 -4.34
N ALA A 13 4.37 1.12 -5.53
CA ALA A 13 5.32 1.32 -6.62
C ALA A 13 5.37 2.79 -7.06
N TYR A 14 4.22 3.46 -7.06
CA TYR A 14 4.12 4.89 -7.35
C TYR A 14 4.74 5.76 -6.23
N ASP A 15 4.54 5.40 -4.95
CA ASP A 15 5.20 6.04 -3.81
C ASP A 15 6.73 5.93 -3.90
N ASP A 16 7.26 4.76 -4.27
CA ASP A 16 8.70 4.53 -4.39
C ASP A 16 9.31 5.36 -5.54
N LYS A 17 8.60 5.46 -6.67
CA LYS A 17 9.02 6.23 -7.83
C LYS A 17 8.97 7.75 -7.61
N CYS A 18 7.87 8.25 -7.03
CA CYS A 18 7.65 9.69 -6.87
C CYS A 18 8.20 10.24 -5.54
N LYS A 19 8.40 9.38 -4.53
CA LYS A 19 8.72 9.74 -3.14
C LYS A 19 7.80 10.81 -2.56
N ASN A 20 6.58 10.92 -3.09
CA ASN A 20 5.60 11.93 -2.73
C ASN A 20 4.24 11.25 -2.49
N ILE A 21 3.87 11.17 -1.22
CA ILE A 21 2.66 10.50 -0.76
C ILE A 21 1.40 11.25 -1.20
N ASP A 22 1.45 12.58 -1.33
CA ASP A 22 0.26 13.37 -1.68
C ASP A 22 -0.20 13.07 -3.11
N LEU A 23 0.74 12.83 -4.03
CA LEU A 23 0.44 12.37 -5.38
C LEU A 23 -0.17 10.96 -5.40
N VAL A 24 0.25 10.08 -4.48
CA VAL A 24 -0.32 8.72 -4.35
C VAL A 24 -1.76 8.80 -3.83
N ILE A 25 -2.03 9.70 -2.88
CA ILE A 25 -3.36 9.95 -2.32
C ILE A 25 -4.29 10.45 -3.42
N GLU A 26 -3.85 11.42 -4.22
CA GLU A 26 -4.64 12.00 -5.30
C GLU A 26 -4.88 11.00 -6.44
N ALA A 27 -3.85 10.27 -6.87
CA ALA A 27 -3.94 9.32 -7.99
C ALA A 27 -4.79 8.08 -7.68
N PHE A 28 -4.74 7.57 -6.44
CA PHE A 28 -5.42 6.33 -6.05
C PHE A 28 -6.63 6.54 -5.12
N GLY A 29 -6.90 7.77 -4.68
CA GLY A 29 -7.98 8.08 -3.73
C GLY A 29 -7.80 7.38 -2.37
N VAL A 30 -6.56 7.13 -1.97
CA VAL A 30 -6.21 6.40 -0.73
C VAL A 30 -5.79 7.38 0.36
N SER A 31 -6.08 7.08 1.62
CA SER A 31 -5.61 7.94 2.72
C SER A 31 -4.11 7.77 2.98
N ARG A 32 -3.45 8.81 3.49
CA ARG A 32 -2.05 8.75 3.96
C ARG A 32 -1.84 7.59 4.94
N HIS A 33 -2.76 7.41 5.88
CA HIS A 33 -2.72 6.30 6.85
C HIS A 33 -2.77 4.94 6.17
N THR A 34 -3.53 4.79 5.09
CA THR A 34 -3.62 3.55 4.31
C THR A 34 -2.26 3.18 3.72
N VAL A 35 -1.57 4.15 3.10
CA VAL A 35 -0.25 3.96 2.49
C VAL A 35 0.78 3.54 3.54
N PHE A 36 0.80 4.23 4.69
CA PHE A 36 1.69 3.87 5.80
C PHE A 36 1.43 2.45 6.32
N ARG A 37 0.15 2.04 6.46
CA ARG A 37 -0.19 0.68 6.87
C ARG A 37 0.31 -0.36 5.87
N TRP A 38 0.18 -0.12 4.57
CA TRP A 38 0.70 -1.03 3.55
C TRP A 38 2.23 -1.12 3.58
N ARG A 39 2.92 0.01 3.75
CA ARG A 39 4.39 0.03 3.88
C ARG A 39 4.87 -0.75 5.10
N ARG A 40 4.20 -0.54 6.25
CA ARG A 40 4.48 -1.29 7.48
C ARG A 40 4.22 -2.79 7.30
N GLN A 41 3.08 -3.15 6.69
CA GLN A 41 2.74 -4.55 6.42
C GLN A 41 3.77 -5.20 5.49
N LEU A 42 4.20 -4.53 4.43
CA LEU A 42 5.25 -5.01 3.54
C LEU A 42 6.58 -5.23 4.30
N LYS A 43 6.93 -4.34 5.24
CA LYS A 43 8.13 -4.49 6.07
C LYS A 43 8.03 -5.66 7.07
N GLU A 44 6.86 -5.85 7.69
CA GLU A 44 6.64 -6.88 8.73
C GLU A 44 6.44 -8.28 8.14
N THR A 45 5.76 -8.40 7.01
CA THR A 45 5.35 -9.69 6.43
C THR A 45 5.99 -10.00 5.08
N GLY A 46 6.67 -9.05 4.44
CA GLY A 46 7.17 -9.19 3.08
C GLY A 46 6.07 -9.31 2.02
N ASN A 47 4.79 -9.23 2.40
CA ASN A 47 3.67 -9.52 1.52
C ASN A 47 2.48 -8.56 1.78
N LEU A 48 1.98 -7.94 0.71
CA LEU A 48 0.84 -7.02 0.75
C LEU A 48 -0.51 -7.71 0.65
N SER A 49 -0.52 -9.02 0.39
CA SER A 49 -1.74 -9.80 0.33
C SER A 49 -2.31 -10.03 1.72
N CYS A 50 -3.65 -10.02 1.81
CA CYS A 50 -4.37 -10.36 3.04
C CYS A 50 -4.22 -11.83 3.44
N LYS A 51 -3.31 -12.60 2.84
CA LYS A 51 -3.03 -13.96 3.28
C LYS A 51 -2.29 -13.86 4.61
N LYS A 52 -3.07 -13.91 5.70
CA LYS A 52 -2.54 -14.20 7.03
C LYS A 52 -1.56 -15.38 6.86
N PRO A 53 -0.36 -15.34 7.46
CA PRO A 53 0.43 -16.55 7.57
C PRO A 53 -0.47 -17.62 8.21
N LYS A 54 -0.66 -18.74 7.51
CA LYS A 54 -1.31 -19.91 8.09
C LYS A 54 -0.40 -20.35 9.25
N THR A 55 -0.93 -20.26 10.46
CA THR A 55 -0.40 -20.94 11.64
C THR A 55 -0.28 -22.43 11.39
#